data_AF-A0A3N2DDE3-F1
#
_entry.id   AF-A0A3N2DDE3-F1
#
_cell.length_a   1.000
_cell.length_b   1.000
_cell.length_c   1.000
_cell.angle_alpha   90.00
_cell.angle_beta   90.00
_cell.angle_gamma   90.00
#
_symmetry.space_group_name_H-M   'P 1'
#
loop_
_entity.id
_entity.type
_entity.pdbx_description
1 polymer ?
#
loop_
_entity_poly.entity_id
_entity_poly.type
_entity_poly.pdbx_seq_one_letter_code
_entity_poly.pdbx_strand_id
1 'polypeptide(L)'
;MSEDAPLLEITSHIDGKNAKVRVYPDRVEWDKVGKVSGAKVTAGIITMGASFAATGARGRRGAGSDMLLMDAIQGVTTRRDTVLNDVVVLHSSSGVIEMRCSKKEAASMKELILAVKRGAYSQPVSAQPASPPPPVQPSWPANWYPDPQNDRQLRYWDGSRWTEHTHPKG
;
A
#
# COMPACT_ATOMS: atom_id res chain seq x y z
N MET A 1 4.47 -11.47 8.15
CA MET A 1 3.08 -11.02 8.35
C MET A 1 3.03 -9.49 8.41
N SER A 2 3.38 -8.83 7.30
CA SER A 2 3.35 -7.36 7.17
C SER A 2 3.02 -6.97 5.71
N GLU A 3 2.03 -7.62 5.11
CA GLU A 3 1.57 -7.39 3.73
C GLU A 3 0.39 -6.40 3.65
N ASP A 4 0.19 -5.53 4.65
CA ASP A 4 -0.95 -4.61 4.69
C ASP A 4 -0.56 -3.16 4.31
N ALA A 5 0.46 -3.01 3.46
CA ALA A 5 0.83 -1.70 2.91
C ALA A 5 -0.08 -1.39 1.71
N PRO A 6 -0.80 -0.25 1.71
CA PRO A 6 -1.59 0.14 0.55
C PRO A 6 -0.67 0.44 -0.64
N LEU A 7 -1.05 -0.04 -1.82
CA LEU A 7 -0.36 0.22 -3.09
C LEU A 7 -0.38 1.70 -3.46
N LEU A 8 -1.48 2.36 -3.10
CA LEU A 8 -1.70 3.78 -3.33
C LEU A 8 -2.54 4.33 -2.19
N GLU A 9 -2.09 5.45 -1.63
CA GLU A 9 -2.81 6.22 -0.63
C GLU A 9 -3.02 7.64 -1.15
N ILE A 10 -4.28 8.07 -1.24
CA ILE A 10 -4.63 9.42 -1.71
C ILE A 10 -5.67 10.07 -0.80
N THR A 11 -5.70 11.40 -0.80
CA THR A 11 -6.79 12.15 -0.17
C THR A 11 -7.84 12.44 -1.23
N SER A 12 -9.04 11.88 -1.05
CA SER A 12 -10.17 12.09 -1.95
C SER A 12 -11.27 12.88 -1.25
N HIS A 13 -12.16 13.50 -2.02
CA HIS A 13 -13.37 14.15 -1.53
C HIS A 13 -14.58 13.28 -1.92
N ILE A 14 -15.23 12.67 -0.93
CA ILE A 14 -16.38 11.76 -1.11
C ILE A 14 -17.57 12.34 -0.34
N ASP A 15 -18.73 12.49 -0.99
CA ASP A 15 -19.96 13.05 -0.39
C ASP A 15 -19.73 14.39 0.35
N GLY A 16 -18.85 15.25 -0.18
CA GLY A 16 -18.56 16.55 0.45
C GLY A 16 -17.62 16.49 1.66
N LYS A 17 -17.01 15.34 1.99
CA LYS A 17 -15.98 15.22 3.04
C LYS A 17 -14.64 14.70 2.53
N ASN A 18 -13.55 15.16 3.13
CA ASN A 18 -12.24 14.55 2.91
C ASN A 18 -12.27 13.11 3.42
N ALA A 19 -11.81 12.20 2.56
CA ALA A 19 -11.72 10.79 2.80
C ALA A 19 -10.31 10.32 2.44
N LYS A 20 -9.74 9.47 3.28
CA LYS A 20 -8.45 8.86 3.01
C LYS A 20 -8.71 7.56 2.29
N VAL A 21 -8.30 7.46 1.02
CA VAL A 21 -8.55 6.31 0.17
C VAL A 21 -7.26 5.50 0.05
N ARG A 22 -7.36 4.20 0.30
CA ARG A 22 -6.26 3.25 0.23
C ARG A 22 -6.62 2.15 -0.76
N VAL A 23 -5.76 1.96 -1.75
CA VAL A 23 -5.92 0.89 -2.74
C VAL A 23 -4.96 -0.24 -2.39
N TYR A 24 -5.50 -1.43 -2.22
CA TYR A 24 -4.79 -2.68 -1.96
C TYR A 24 -4.91 -3.62 -3.16
N PRO A 25 -4.13 -4.72 -3.21
CA PRO A 25 -4.28 -5.72 -4.26
C PRO A 25 -5.67 -6.38 -4.30
N ASP A 26 -6.29 -6.56 -3.15
CA ASP A 26 -7.54 -7.30 -2.97
C ASP A 26 -8.76 -6.41 -2.71
N ARG A 27 -8.54 -5.13 -2.34
CA ARG A 27 -9.61 -4.22 -1.91
C ARG A 27 -9.27 -2.75 -2.07
N VAL A 28 -10.28 -1.90 -2.02
CA VAL A 28 -10.18 -0.45 -1.93
C VAL A 28 -10.92 -0.02 -0.67
N GLU A 29 -10.22 0.65 0.24
CA GLU A 29 -10.78 1.16 1.49
C GLU A 29 -10.87 2.68 1.45
N TRP A 30 -11.89 3.25 2.08
CA TRP A 30 -11.94 4.68 2.33
C TRP A 30 -12.48 5.02 3.72
N ASP A 31 -11.72 5.84 4.42
CA ASP A 31 -12.13 6.40 5.71
C ASP A 31 -12.72 7.79 5.49
N LYS A 32 -14.03 7.93 5.68
CA LYS A 32 -14.66 9.25 5.75
C LYS A 32 -14.20 9.91 7.04
N VAL A 33 -13.39 10.98 6.95
CA VAL A 33 -12.94 11.73 8.13
C VAL A 33 -14.15 12.49 8.68
N GLY A 34 -14.94 11.82 9.50
CA GLY A 34 -15.96 12.44 10.30
C GLY A 34 -15.28 13.18 11.43
N LYS A 35 -15.29 14.52 11.39
CA LYS A 35 -15.40 15.25 12.66
C LYS A 35 -16.68 14.74 13.30
N VAL A 36 -16.57 13.93 14.35
CA VAL A 36 -17.65 13.76 15.30
C VAL A 36 -17.92 15.18 15.80
N SER A 37 -18.95 15.82 15.26
CA SER A 37 -19.40 17.12 15.76
C SER A 37 -20.03 16.86 17.12
N GLY A 38 -19.18 16.83 18.14
CA GLY A 38 -19.58 17.10 19.50
C GLY A 38 -19.95 18.57 19.58
N ALA A 39 -21.19 18.92 19.23
CA ALA A 39 -21.74 20.25 19.48
C ALA A 39 -23.27 20.18 19.61
N LYS A 40 -23.69 19.77 20.82
CA LYS A 40 -24.94 20.12 21.51
C LYS A 40 -26.26 19.63 20.90
N VAL A 41 -26.64 18.40 21.26
CA VAL A 41 -28.05 18.11 21.59
C VAL A 41 -28.31 18.79 22.93
N THR A 42 -28.51 20.10 22.92
CA THR A 42 -29.10 20.78 24.08
C THR A 42 -30.56 20.34 24.10
N ALA A 43 -30.91 19.51 25.08
CA ALA A 43 -32.28 19.22 25.45
C ALA A 43 -32.98 20.55 25.80
N GLY A 44 -33.59 21.18 24.81
CA GLY A 44 -34.40 22.38 24.95
C GLY A 44 -35.80 22.07 24.46
N ILE A 45 -36.74 22.03 25.40
CA ILE A 45 -38.18 21.88 25.23
C ILE A 45 -38.67 22.74 24.07
N ILE A 46 -39.31 22.15 23.05
CA ILE A 46 -40.16 22.89 22.11
C ILE A 46 -41.48 22.13 21.96
N THR A 47 -42.45 22.64 22.70
CA THR A 47 -43.88 22.80 22.41
C THR A 47 -44.47 21.95 21.28
N MET A 48 -45.42 21.11 21.68
CA MET A 48 -46.47 20.47 20.88
C MET A 48 -46.79 21.19 19.55
N GLY A 49 -46.51 20.53 18.42
CA GLY A 49 -47.18 20.81 17.14
C GLY A 49 -46.36 21.57 16.08
N ALA A 50 -45.62 20.84 15.25
CA ALA A 50 -45.51 21.05 13.80
C ALA A 50 -44.55 20.00 13.19
N SER A 51 -45.12 19.06 12.43
CA SER A 51 -44.49 18.34 11.31
C SER A 51 -43.04 17.85 11.50
N PHE A 52 -42.88 16.73 12.20
CA PHE A 52 -41.70 15.86 12.08
C PHE A 52 -41.82 14.98 10.82
N ALA A 53 -42.10 15.59 9.66
CA ALA A 53 -42.25 14.90 8.39
C ALA A 53 -41.30 15.46 7.35
N ALA A 54 -40.26 14.67 7.11
CA ALA A 54 -39.61 14.49 5.81
C ALA A 54 -38.79 15.64 5.22
N THR A 55 -37.54 15.76 5.67
CA THR A 55 -36.44 16.03 4.73
C THR A 55 -35.31 15.03 4.94
N GLY A 56 -35.38 13.94 4.17
CA GLY A 56 -34.20 13.19 3.77
C GLY A 56 -33.59 12.27 4.82
N ALA A 57 -34.24 11.13 5.07
CA ALA A 57 -33.53 9.92 5.45
C ALA A 57 -32.64 9.44 4.28
N ARG A 58 -31.62 10.21 3.90
CA ARG A 58 -30.56 9.72 3.03
C ARG A 58 -29.50 9.14 3.95
N GLY A 59 -29.70 7.85 4.25
CA GLY A 59 -28.77 6.91 4.88
C GLY A 59 -27.73 7.54 5.81
N ARG A 60 -27.94 7.36 7.12
CA ARG A 60 -26.90 7.49 8.14
C ARG A 60 -25.79 6.47 7.84
N ARG A 61 -24.93 6.73 6.86
CA ARG A 61 -23.68 6.00 6.66
C ARG A 61 -22.75 6.52 7.74
N GLY A 62 -22.61 5.71 8.78
CA GLY A 62 -21.84 6.02 9.97
C GLY A 62 -20.40 6.40 9.63
N ALA A 63 -19.71 7.00 10.59
CA ALA A 63 -18.27 7.21 10.55
C ALA A 63 -17.55 5.84 10.64
N GLY A 64 -17.66 5.04 9.59
CA GLY A 64 -17.02 3.75 9.44
C GLY A 64 -16.09 3.77 8.24
N SER A 65 -14.99 3.04 8.33
CA SER A 65 -14.19 2.60 7.20
C SER A 65 -15.10 1.80 6.27
N ASP A 66 -15.34 2.31 5.06
CA ASP A 66 -16.03 1.56 4.03
C ASP A 66 -14.97 0.82 3.18
N MET A 67 -15.33 -0.36 2.68
CA MET A 67 -14.44 -1.22 1.90
C MET A 67 -15.16 -1.75 0.66
N LEU A 68 -14.46 -1.79 -0.46
CA LEU A 68 -14.90 -2.42 -1.71
C LEU A 68 -13.84 -3.42 -2.18
N LEU A 69 -14.19 -4.71 -2.24
CA LEU A 69 -13.29 -5.73 -2.76
C LEU A 69 -12.95 -5.46 -4.24
N MET A 70 -11.71 -5.74 -4.63
CA MET A 70 -11.21 -5.53 -5.99
C MET A 70 -12.02 -6.31 -7.03
N ASP A 71 -12.48 -7.51 -6.66
CA ASP A 71 -13.33 -8.36 -7.50
C ASP A 71 -14.77 -7.83 -7.64
N ALA A 72 -15.26 -7.13 -6.60
CA ALA A 72 -16.60 -6.52 -6.63
C ALA A 72 -16.66 -5.27 -7.53
N ILE A 73 -15.52 -4.69 -7.90
CA ILE A 73 -15.45 -3.58 -8.84
C ILE A 73 -15.80 -4.14 -10.22
N GLN A 74 -16.88 -3.68 -10.83
CA GLN A 74 -17.28 -4.07 -12.20
C GLN A 74 -16.60 -3.17 -13.24
N GLY A 75 -16.50 -1.87 -12.96
CA GLY A 75 -15.92 -0.88 -13.86
C GLY A 75 -15.33 0.31 -13.14
N VAL A 76 -14.34 0.95 -13.77
CA VAL A 76 -13.67 2.17 -13.29
C VAL A 76 -13.75 3.21 -14.39
N THR A 77 -14.42 4.32 -14.11
CA THR A 77 -14.54 5.44 -15.05
C THR A 77 -13.97 6.71 -14.43
N THR A 78 -13.40 7.59 -15.25
CA THR A 78 -12.87 8.89 -14.81
C THR A 78 -13.58 9.99 -15.58
N ARG A 79 -14.16 10.95 -14.88
CA ARG A 79 -14.75 12.15 -15.47
C ARG A 79 -14.01 13.38 -15.00
N ARG A 80 -13.85 14.38 -15.88
CA ARG A 80 -13.30 15.68 -15.50
C ARG A 80 -14.33 16.45 -14.70
N ASP A 81 -13.93 16.99 -13.55
CA ASP A 81 -14.79 17.81 -12.68
C ASP A 81 -14.39 19.29 -12.78
N THR A 82 -13.10 19.57 -12.62
CA THR A 82 -12.53 20.92 -12.75
C THR A 82 -11.23 20.85 -13.53
N VAL A 83 -10.62 21.98 -13.87
CA VAL A 83 -9.32 22.04 -14.57
C VAL A 83 -8.22 21.22 -13.84
N LEU A 84 -8.27 21.17 -12.51
CA LEU A 84 -7.26 20.50 -11.66
C LEU A 84 -7.72 19.15 -11.07
N ASN A 85 -9.02 18.88 -11.07
CA ASN A 85 -9.62 17.76 -10.33
C ASN A 85 -10.45 16.89 -11.25
N ASP A 86 -10.31 15.58 -11.09
CA ASP A 86 -11.10 14.57 -11.77
C ASP A 86 -11.86 13.73 -10.73
N VAL A 87 -13.01 13.19 -11.13
CA VAL A 87 -13.79 12.26 -10.32
C VAL A 87 -13.62 10.87 -10.87
N VAL A 88 -13.06 9.99 -10.06
CA VAL A 88 -13.00 8.55 -10.31
C VAL A 88 -14.28 7.93 -9.79
N VAL A 89 -14.93 7.13 -10.63
CA VAL A 89 -16.19 6.49 -10.33
C VAL A 89 -16.00 4.99 -10.39
N LEU A 90 -16.19 4.34 -9.25
CA LEU A 90 -16.15 2.89 -9.11
C LEU A 90 -17.59 2.36 -9.19
N HIS A 91 -17.82 1.44 -10.13
CA HIS A 91 -19.10 0.77 -10.30
C HIS A 91 -19.03 -0.59 -9.62
N SER A 92 -19.92 -0.84 -8.67
CA SER A 92 -20.11 -2.12 -7.99
C SER A 92 -21.54 -2.61 -8.21
N SER A 93 -21.78 -3.90 -7.99
CA SER A 93 -23.13 -4.49 -7.99
C SER A 93 -24.07 -3.81 -6.99
N SER A 94 -23.54 -3.26 -5.90
CA SER A 94 -24.30 -2.59 -4.84
C SER A 94 -24.51 -1.09 -5.08
N GLY A 95 -23.84 -0.48 -6.07
CA GLY A 95 -23.97 0.94 -6.35
C GLY A 95 -22.69 1.58 -6.89
N VAL A 96 -22.72 2.91 -6.94
CA VAL A 96 -21.68 3.74 -7.54
C VAL A 96 -21.00 4.58 -6.47
N ILE A 97 -19.67 4.58 -6.46
CA ILE A 97 -18.86 5.38 -5.54
C ILE A 97 -18.09 6.43 -6.36
N GLU A 98 -18.36 7.71 -6.09
CA GLU A 98 -17.67 8.83 -6.72
C GLU A 98 -16.59 9.38 -5.78
N MET A 99 -15.36 9.42 -6.26
CA MET A 99 -14.17 9.83 -5.52
C MET A 99 -13.53 10.99 -6.27
N ARG A 100 -13.63 12.22 -5.76
CA ARG A 100 -12.95 13.37 -6.36
C ARG A 100 -11.51 13.41 -5.89
N CYS A 101 -10.56 13.53 -6.81
CA CYS A 101 -9.13 13.55 -6.55
C CYS A 101 -8.43 14.50 -7.54
N SER A 102 -7.16 14.82 -7.31
CA SER A 102 -6.41 15.61 -8.30
C SER A 102 -6.26 14.82 -9.60
N LYS A 103 -6.09 15.51 -10.73
CA LYS A 103 -5.92 14.87 -12.03
C LYS A 103 -4.80 13.81 -12.06
N LYS A 104 -3.69 14.06 -11.36
CA LYS A 104 -2.57 13.11 -11.27
C LYS A 104 -2.97 11.86 -10.49
N GLU A 105 -3.59 12.03 -9.33
CA GLU A 105 -4.04 10.92 -8.47
C GLU A 105 -5.14 10.09 -9.13
N ALA A 106 -6.06 10.73 -9.86
CA ALA A 106 -7.13 10.04 -10.59
C ALA A 106 -6.56 9.12 -11.67
N ALA A 107 -5.54 9.58 -12.41
CA ALA A 107 -4.86 8.76 -13.41
C ALA A 107 -4.15 7.57 -12.77
N SER A 108 -3.35 7.81 -11.72
CA SER A 108 -2.64 6.76 -10.98
C SER A 108 -3.60 5.73 -10.38
N MET A 109 -4.69 6.17 -9.77
CA MET A 109 -5.68 5.27 -9.15
C MET A 109 -6.40 4.41 -10.19
N LYS A 110 -6.84 5.01 -11.30
CA LYS A 110 -7.48 4.25 -12.40
C LYS A 110 -6.54 3.21 -12.97
N GLU A 111 -5.31 3.61 -13.30
CA GLU A 111 -4.33 2.72 -13.91
C GLU A 111 -3.97 1.57 -12.98
N LEU A 112 -3.76 1.86 -11.70
CA LEU A 112 -3.42 0.88 -10.68
C LEU A 112 -4.56 -0.12 -10.45
N ILE A 113 -5.80 0.33 -10.28
CA ILE A 113 -6.96 -0.57 -10.12
C ILE A 113 -7.11 -1.46 -11.36
N LEU A 114 -7.00 -0.89 -12.56
CA LEU A 114 -7.08 -1.69 -13.79
C LEU A 114 -5.91 -2.67 -13.96
N ALA A 115 -4.70 -2.30 -13.54
CA ALA A 115 -3.54 -3.18 -13.56
C ALA A 115 -3.71 -4.35 -12.58
N VAL A 116 -4.17 -4.08 -11.36
CA VAL A 116 -4.45 -5.10 -10.34
C VAL A 116 -5.55 -6.04 -10.80
N LYS A 117 -6.67 -5.54 -11.35
CA LYS A 117 -7.74 -6.39 -11.91
C LYS A 117 -7.27 -7.30 -13.04
N ARG A 118 -6.26 -6.88 -13.80
CA ARG A 118 -5.65 -7.72 -14.86
C ARG A 118 -4.61 -8.70 -14.32
N GLY A 119 -4.32 -8.70 -13.02
CA GLY A 119 -3.19 -9.44 -12.43
C GLY A 119 -1.83 -8.94 -12.92
N ALA A 120 -1.77 -7.77 -13.56
CA ALA A 120 -0.57 -7.21 -14.19
C ALA A 120 0.17 -6.23 -13.27
N TYR A 121 -0.35 -6.00 -12.06
CA TYR A 121 0.34 -5.20 -11.08
C TYR A 121 1.48 -6.01 -10.44
N SER A 122 2.64 -5.99 -11.09
CA SER A 122 3.90 -6.26 -10.42
C SER A 122 4.17 -5.06 -9.52
N GLN A 123 4.15 -5.23 -8.19
CA GLN A 123 4.67 -4.17 -7.34
C GLN A 123 6.04 -3.78 -7.91
N PRO A 124 6.31 -2.50 -8.22
CA PRO A 124 7.70 -2.09 -8.28
C PRO A 124 8.19 -2.40 -6.87
N VAL A 125 8.99 -3.45 -6.72
CA VAL A 125 9.75 -3.66 -5.49
C VAL A 125 10.51 -2.36 -5.32
N SER A 126 9.97 -1.47 -4.49
CA SER A 126 10.57 -0.19 -4.15
C SER A 126 11.93 -0.60 -3.62
N ALA A 127 12.97 -0.43 -4.44
CA ALA A 127 14.26 -1.07 -4.31
C ALA A 127 14.52 -1.40 -2.86
N GLN A 128 14.16 -2.64 -2.47
CA GLN A 128 14.55 -3.18 -1.19
C GLN A 128 16.04 -2.94 -1.21
N PRO A 129 16.61 -2.10 -0.31
CA PRO A 129 18.01 -1.72 -0.40
C PRO A 129 18.72 -3.04 -0.60
N ALA A 130 19.27 -3.23 -1.81
CA ALA A 130 19.70 -4.54 -2.24
C ALA A 130 20.51 -5.05 -1.07
N SER A 131 20.14 -6.20 -0.50
CA SER A 131 20.96 -6.84 0.52
C SER A 131 22.38 -6.63 0.03
N PRO A 132 23.24 -5.86 0.75
CA PRO A 132 24.50 -5.40 0.18
C PRO A 132 25.12 -6.63 -0.47
N PRO A 133 25.58 -6.54 -1.74
CA PRO A 133 26.10 -7.70 -2.45
C PRO A 133 26.99 -8.44 -1.46
N PRO A 134 26.79 -9.75 -1.25
CA PRO A 134 27.49 -10.48 -0.19
C PRO A 134 28.93 -10.03 -0.23
N PRO A 135 29.51 -9.58 0.91
CA PRO A 135 30.81 -8.94 0.91
C PRO A 135 31.73 -9.83 0.07
N VAL A 136 32.26 -9.28 -1.02
CA VAL A 136 33.22 -9.97 -1.87
C VAL A 136 34.32 -10.41 -0.94
N GLN A 137 34.32 -11.69 -0.56
CA GLN A 137 35.29 -12.19 0.38
C GLN A 137 36.65 -11.96 -0.27
N PRO A 138 37.65 -11.42 0.45
CA PRO A 138 38.98 -11.27 -0.10
C PRO A 138 39.43 -12.66 -0.58
N SER A 139 39.49 -12.85 -1.90
CA SER A 139 39.91 -14.10 -2.49
C SER A 139 41.41 -14.19 -2.33
N TRP A 140 41.88 -14.83 -1.27
CA TRP A 140 43.28 -15.18 -1.17
C TRP A 140 43.61 -16.07 -2.37
N PRO A 141 44.65 -15.75 -3.16
CA PRO A 141 45.02 -16.58 -4.31
C PRO A 141 45.40 -17.99 -3.82
N ALA A 142 45.26 -18.98 -4.70
CA ALA A 142 45.60 -20.34 -4.35
C ALA A 142 47.12 -20.46 -4.08
N ASN A 143 47.50 -20.73 -2.83
CA ASN A 143 48.91 -20.79 -2.40
C ASN A 143 49.07 -21.55 -1.06
N TRP A 144 50.31 -21.79 -0.65
CA TRP A 144 50.67 -22.31 0.66
C TRP A 144 50.65 -21.19 1.71
N TYR A 145 49.87 -21.39 2.78
CA TYR A 145 49.76 -20.44 3.89
C TYR A 145 49.95 -21.17 5.23
N PRO A 146 50.34 -20.48 6.33
CA PRO A 146 50.43 -21.09 7.66
C PRO A 146 49.10 -21.71 8.10
N ASP A 147 49.14 -22.94 8.59
CA ASP A 147 47.93 -23.62 9.04
C ASP A 147 47.45 -23.07 10.40
N PRO A 148 46.23 -22.51 10.51
CA PRO A 148 45.71 -21.99 11.77
C PRO A 148 45.50 -23.07 12.85
N GLN A 149 45.50 -24.36 12.48
CA GLN A 149 45.44 -25.47 13.44
C GLN A 149 46.82 -25.94 13.92
N ASN A 150 47.89 -25.61 13.18
CA ASN A 150 49.25 -26.04 13.49
C ASN A 150 50.31 -25.12 12.84
N ASP A 151 50.89 -24.22 13.62
CA ASP A 151 51.86 -23.22 13.15
C ASP A 151 53.18 -23.80 12.59
N ARG A 152 53.43 -25.12 12.77
CA ARG A 152 54.62 -25.82 12.26
C ARG A 152 54.48 -26.33 10.83
N GLN A 153 53.30 -26.18 10.21
CA GLN A 153 53.05 -26.62 8.85
C GLN A 153 52.40 -25.52 7.99
N LEU A 154 52.58 -25.65 6.68
CA LEU A 154 51.86 -24.90 5.67
C LEU A 154 50.71 -25.76 5.15
N ARG A 155 49.56 -25.16 4.90
CA ARG A 155 48.40 -25.79 4.29
C ARG A 155 48.05 -25.09 2.99
N TYR A 156 47.57 -25.84 2.00
CA TYR A 156 47.25 -25.26 0.70
C TYR A 156 45.83 -24.67 0.70
N TRP A 157 45.72 -23.40 0.38
CA TRP A 157 44.45 -22.70 0.11
C TRP A 157 44.15 -22.77 -1.39
N ASP A 158 42.94 -23.16 -1.79
CA ASP A 158 42.55 -23.31 -3.21
C ASP A 158 41.92 -22.05 -3.82
N GLY A 159 41.81 -20.97 -3.05
CA GLY A 159 41.09 -19.76 -3.45
C GLY A 159 39.71 -19.62 -2.80
N SER A 160 39.19 -20.67 -2.18
CA SER A 160 37.87 -20.66 -1.52
C SER A 160 37.84 -21.43 -0.19
N ARG A 161 38.72 -22.41 0.01
CA ARG A 161 38.86 -23.21 1.24
C ARG A 161 40.27 -23.77 1.42
N TRP A 162 40.56 -24.18 2.65
CA TRP A 162 41.76 -24.96 2.96
C TRP A 162 41.58 -26.40 2.47
N THR A 163 42.54 -26.91 1.70
CA THR A 163 42.56 -28.30 1.23
C THR A 163 43.27 -29.22 2.22
N GLU A 164 43.29 -30.53 2.01
CA GLU A 164 44.00 -31.48 2.88
C GLU A 164 45.52 -31.53 2.65
N HIS A 165 46.02 -30.84 1.63
CA HIS A 165 47.46 -30.81 1.33
C HIS A 165 48.20 -29.95 2.37
N THR A 166 49.16 -30.57 3.04
CA THR A 166 50.07 -29.94 4.00
C THR A 166 51.53 -30.10 3.59
N HIS A 167 52.36 -29.14 3.97
CA HIS A 167 53.80 -29.17 3.73
C HIS A 167 54.54 -28.79 5.02
N PRO A 168 55.63 -29.49 5.39
CA PRO A 168 56.46 -29.07 6.52
C PRO A 168 57.04 -27.68 6.25
N LYS A 169 57.01 -26.84 7.28
CA LYS A 169 57.71 -25.56 7.29
C LYS A 169 59.19 -25.87 7.57
N GLY A 170 60.02 -25.81 6.53
CA GLY A 170 61.45 -26.11 6.59
C GLY A 170 62.25 -25.14 7.43
#